data_AF-A0A235ERK5-F1
#
_entry.id   AF-A0A235ERK5-F1
#
_cell.length_a   1.000
_cell.length_b   1.000
_cell.length_c   1.000
_cell.angle_alpha   90.00
_cell.angle_beta   90.00
_cell.angle_gamma   90.00
#
_symmetry.space_group_name_H-M   'P 1'
#
loop_
_entity.id
_entity.type
_entity.pdbx_description
1 polymer ?
#
loop_
_entity_poly.entity_id
_entity_poly.type
_entity_poly.pdbx_seq_one_letter_code
_entity_poly.pdbx_strand_id
1 'polypeptide(L)'
;MDAMERAEKLQAAATAVGALVALVPAASIGGNIFVAILAALGVGSLAGGAVMLRWLLTDEGDAYLRADSRISGRSTSRPAVWLGNLAPGVILTGLAVLLHLRLG
;
A
#
# COMPACT_ATOMS: atom_id res chain seq x y z
N MET A 1 3.20 -13.14 -20.11
CA MET A 1 2.79 -12.39 -18.91
C MET A 1 3.44 -11.04 -19.02
N ASP A 2 2.64 -9.98 -19.11
CA ASP A 2 3.13 -8.60 -19.22
C ASP A 2 3.89 -8.20 -17.94
N ALA A 3 4.89 -7.32 -18.03
CA ALA A 3 5.66 -6.85 -16.88
C ALA A 3 4.74 -6.19 -15.83
N MET A 4 3.74 -5.45 -16.29
CA MET A 4 2.68 -4.86 -15.45
C MET A 4 1.86 -5.96 -14.73
N GLU A 5 1.41 -6.98 -15.46
CA GLU A 5 0.63 -8.09 -14.89
C GLU A 5 1.42 -8.82 -13.78
N ARG A 6 2.74 -8.95 -13.94
CA ARG A 6 3.61 -9.50 -12.89
C ARG A 6 3.69 -8.59 -11.68
N ALA A 7 3.83 -7.28 -11.88
CA ALA A 7 3.89 -6.30 -10.81
C ALA A 7 2.57 -6.27 -10.00
N GLU A 8 1.42 -6.35 -10.66
CA GLU A 8 0.10 -6.42 -10.00
C GLU A 8 -0.05 -7.68 -9.16
N LYS A 9 0.36 -8.85 -9.68
CA LYS A 9 0.34 -10.11 -8.90
C LYS A 9 1.23 -10.03 -7.67
N LEU A 10 2.42 -9.44 -7.80
CA LEU A 10 3.33 -9.25 -6.68
C LEU A 10 2.80 -8.22 -5.68
N GLN A 11 2.18 -7.13 -6.14
CA GLN A 11 1.49 -6.16 -5.28
C GLN A 11 0.38 -6.83 -4.48
N ALA A 12 -0.48 -7.62 -5.14
CA ALA A 12 -1.58 -8.32 -4.49
C ALA A 12 -1.07 -9.32 -3.45
N ALA A 13 -0.05 -10.10 -3.81
CA ALA A 13 0.60 -11.04 -2.89
C ALA A 13 1.22 -10.31 -1.68
N ALA A 14 1.97 -9.23 -1.91
CA ALA A 14 2.58 -8.43 -0.85
C ALA A 14 1.51 -7.78 0.06
N THR A 15 0.39 -7.36 -0.51
CA THR A 15 -0.75 -6.81 0.25
C THR A 15 -1.34 -7.84 1.18
N ALA A 16 -1.63 -9.04 0.65
CA ALA A 16 -2.17 -10.15 1.43
C ALA A 16 -1.20 -10.58 2.54
N VAL A 17 0.07 -10.78 2.20
CA VAL A 17 1.11 -11.17 3.17
C VAL A 17 1.29 -10.09 4.24
N GLY A 18 1.41 -8.82 3.86
CA GLY A 18 1.54 -7.71 4.79
C GLY A 18 0.37 -7.61 5.77
N ALA A 19 -0.86 -7.80 5.28
CA ALA A 19 -2.04 -7.82 6.12
C ALA A 19 -2.06 -9.01 7.10
N LEU A 20 -1.74 -10.21 6.62
CA LEU A 20 -1.69 -11.42 7.46
C LEU A 20 -0.63 -11.32 8.56
N VAL A 21 0.55 -10.80 8.24
CA VAL A 21 1.65 -10.61 9.20
C VAL A 21 1.27 -9.59 10.27
N ALA A 22 0.57 -8.52 9.90
CA ALA A 22 0.17 -7.47 10.84
C ALA A 22 -1.05 -7.83 11.69
N LEU A 23 -1.93 -8.72 11.21
CA LEU A 23 -3.19 -9.04 11.88
C LEU A 23 -2.96 -9.69 13.25
N VAL A 24 -2.08 -10.68 13.35
CA VAL A 24 -1.86 -11.44 14.59
C VAL A 24 -1.30 -10.55 15.71
N PRO A 25 -0.23 -9.77 15.50
CA PRO A 25 0.25 -8.81 16.50
C PRO A 25 -0.81 -7.76 16.86
N ALA A 26 -1.49 -7.18 15.87
CA ALA A 26 -2.47 -6.13 16.12
C ALA A 26 -3.68 -6.63 16.93
N ALA A 27 -4.12 -7.86 16.69
CA ALA A 27 -5.17 -8.51 17.48
C ALA A 27 -4.70 -8.79 18.92
N SER A 28 -3.43 -9.15 19.13
CA SER A 28 -2.88 -9.45 20.45
C SER A 28 -2.66 -8.22 21.34
N ILE A 29 -2.35 -7.07 20.73
CA ILE A 29 -2.05 -5.82 21.46
C ILE A 29 -3.30 -4.96 21.66
N GLY A 30 -4.19 -4.93 20.65
CA GLY A 30 -5.24 -3.93 20.58
C GLY A 30 -6.47 -4.19 21.44
N GLY A 31 -6.76 -5.44 21.81
CA GLY A 31 -8.02 -5.84 22.47
C GLY A 31 -9.31 -5.53 21.66
N ASN A 32 -9.18 -4.82 20.54
CA ASN A 32 -10.25 -4.32 19.70
C ASN A 32 -9.99 -4.78 18.25
N ILE A 33 -10.88 -5.63 17.76
CA ILE A 33 -10.77 -6.24 16.43
C ILE A 33 -10.83 -5.21 15.30
N PHE A 34 -11.52 -4.09 15.50
CA PHE A 34 -11.60 -3.02 14.49
C PHE A 34 -10.24 -2.33 14.30
N VAL A 35 -9.55 -2.03 15.40
CA VAL A 35 -8.18 -1.48 15.37
C VAL A 35 -7.21 -2.46 14.72
N ALA A 36 -7.36 -3.76 15.03
CA ALA A 36 -6.53 -4.80 14.44
C ALA A 36 -6.72 -4.93 12.91
N ILE A 37 -7.97 -4.88 12.44
CA ILE A 37 -8.29 -4.89 11.00
C ILE A 37 -7.73 -3.63 10.32
N LEU A 38 -7.92 -2.45 10.89
CA LEU A 38 -7.38 -1.21 10.33
C LEU A 38 -5.84 -1.25 10.22
N ALA A 39 -5.16 -1.73 11.26
CA ALA A 39 -3.71 -1.90 11.25
C ALA A 39 -3.28 -2.89 10.16
N ALA A 40 -3.95 -4.04 10.06
CA ALA A 40 -3.66 -5.05 9.04
C ALA A 40 -3.86 -4.51 7.61
N LEU A 41 -4.97 -3.81 7.36
CA LEU A 41 -5.23 -3.19 6.06
C LEU A 41 -4.20 -2.10 5.73
N GLY A 42 -3.80 -1.30 6.71
CA GLY A 42 -2.77 -0.28 6.53
C GLY A 42 -1.41 -0.88 6.17
N VAL A 43 -0.95 -1.88 6.93
CA VAL A 43 0.32 -2.56 6.66
C VAL A 43 0.28 -3.32 5.33
N GLY A 44 -0.82 -4.01 5.02
CA GLY A 44 -1.01 -4.66 3.72
C GLY A 44 -0.93 -3.65 2.58
N SER A 45 -1.66 -2.53 2.68
CA SER A 45 -1.62 -1.47 1.67
C SER A 45 -0.23 -0.86 1.51
N LEU A 46 0.53 -0.66 2.60
CA LEU A 46 1.92 -0.21 2.54
C LEU A 46 2.82 -1.21 1.81
N ALA A 47 2.70 -2.51 2.12
CA ALA A 47 3.49 -3.56 1.49
C ALA A 47 3.20 -3.66 -0.02
N GLY A 48 1.92 -3.67 -0.41
CA GLY A 48 1.52 -3.64 -1.81
C GLY A 48 1.99 -2.38 -2.54
N GLY A 49 1.75 -1.22 -1.93
CA GLY A 49 2.17 0.07 -2.45
C GLY A 49 3.68 0.16 -2.66
N ALA A 50 4.48 -0.36 -1.72
CA ALA A 50 5.93 -0.39 -1.85
C ALA A 50 6.42 -1.28 -3.01
N VAL A 51 5.77 -2.42 -3.23
CA VAL A 51 6.09 -3.31 -4.36
C VAL A 51 5.76 -2.64 -5.69
N MET A 52 4.57 -2.07 -5.81
CA MET A 52 4.15 -1.37 -7.04
C MET A 52 5.03 -0.14 -7.28
N LEU A 53 5.29 0.66 -6.25
CA LEU A 53 6.20 1.79 -6.31
C LEU A 53 7.60 1.39 -6.78
N ARG A 54 8.15 0.29 -6.27
CA ARG A 54 9.46 -0.22 -6.70
C ARG A 54 9.46 -0.54 -8.20
N TRP A 55 8.40 -1.14 -8.72
CA TRP A 55 8.28 -1.42 -10.15
C TRP A 55 8.10 -0.14 -10.97
N LEU A 56 7.26 0.80 -10.51
CA LEU A 56 7.03 2.08 -11.18
C LEU A 56 8.28 2.96 -11.27
N LEU A 57 9.28 2.73 -10.42
CA LEU A 57 10.57 3.42 -10.45
C LEU A 57 11.59 2.79 -11.41
N THR A 58 11.24 1.69 -12.08
CA THR A 58 12.05 1.11 -13.17
C THR A 58 11.79 1.84 -14.49
N ASP A 59 12.67 1.65 -15.47
CA ASP A 59 12.52 2.26 -16.81
C ASP A 59 11.22 1.81 -17.51
N GLU A 60 10.84 0.53 -17.34
CA GLU A 60 9.59 -0.02 -17.86
C GLU A 60 8.36 0.61 -17.21
N GLY A 61 8.38 0.74 -15.88
CA GLY A 61 7.30 1.36 -15.11
C GLY A 61 7.14 2.86 -15.41
N ASP A 62 8.24 3.58 -15.60
CA ASP A 62 8.23 4.99 -15.97
C ASP A 62 7.71 5.21 -17.40
N ALA A 63 8.08 4.33 -18.35
CA ALA A 63 7.50 4.32 -19.69
C ALA A 63 5.98 4.08 -19.65
N TYR A 64 5.54 3.12 -18.83
CA TYR A 64 4.11 2.85 -18.59
C TYR A 64 3.39 4.07 -18.01
N LEU A 65 3.95 4.72 -16.97
CA LEU A 65 3.35 5.92 -16.37
C LEU A 65 3.20 7.06 -17.36
N ARG A 66 4.21 7.30 -18.21
CA ARG A 66 4.11 8.33 -19.25
C ARG A 66 3.05 8.00 -20.27
N ALA A 67 2.92 6.73 -20.67
CA ALA A 67 1.86 6.30 -21.58
C ALA A 67 0.47 6.51 -20.96
N ASP A 68 0.27 6.08 -19.71
CA ASP A 68 -0.99 6.26 -18.98
C ASP A 68 -1.33 7.74 -18.78
N SER A 69 -0.36 8.58 -18.41
CA SER A 69 -0.58 10.01 -18.15
C SER A 69 -1.07 10.79 -19.36
N ARG A 70 -0.77 10.34 -20.59
CA ARG A 70 -1.30 10.94 -21.82
C ARG A 70 -2.80 10.72 -21.97
N ILE A 71 -3.34 9.69 -21.32
CA ILE A 71 -4.75 9.32 -21.33
C ILE A 71 -5.43 9.88 -20.07
N SER A 72 -4.85 9.63 -18.90
CA SER A 72 -5.46 9.92 -17.60
C SER A 72 -5.23 11.35 -17.11
N GLY A 73 -4.25 12.07 -17.66
CA GLY A 73 -3.85 13.41 -17.22
C GLY A 73 -3.22 13.44 -15.82
N ARG A 74 -2.97 12.29 -15.20
CA ARG A 74 -2.38 12.21 -13.85
C ARG A 74 -0.93 12.64 -13.87
N SER A 75 -0.51 13.29 -12.78
CA SER A 75 0.90 13.65 -12.58
C SER A 75 1.76 12.38 -12.46
N THR A 76 2.84 12.32 -13.23
CA THR A 76 3.88 11.29 -13.15
C THR A 76 5.07 11.72 -12.29
N SER A 77 4.96 12.86 -11.59
CA SER A 77 6.02 13.34 -10.72
C SER A 77 6.31 12.31 -9.62
N ARG A 78 7.59 12.13 -9.26
CA ARG A 78 8.00 11.21 -8.20
C ARG A 78 7.19 11.39 -6.91
N PRO A 79 6.95 12.62 -6.41
CA PRO A 79 6.11 12.82 -5.24
C PRO A 79 4.68 12.30 -5.41
N ALA A 80 4.05 12.54 -6.57
CA ALA A 80 2.69 12.06 -6.83
C ALA A 80 2.62 10.53 -6.90
N VAL A 81 3.61 9.88 -7.51
CA VAL A 81 3.68 8.41 -7.58
C VAL A 81 3.90 7.81 -6.19
N TRP A 82 4.81 8.38 -5.40
CA TRP A 82 5.02 7.96 -4.01
C TRP A 82 3.74 8.11 -3.17
N LEU A 83 3.11 9.28 -3.24
CA LEU A 83 1.89 9.58 -2.49
C LEU A 83 0.75 8.64 -2.90
N GLY A 84 0.55 8.44 -4.20
CA GLY A 84 -0.51 7.58 -4.73
C GLY A 84 -0.40 6.11 -4.32
N ASN A 85 0.83 5.63 -4.08
CA ASN A 85 1.07 4.24 -3.70
C ASN A 85 1.13 4.02 -2.18
N LEU A 86 1.67 4.98 -1.42
CA LEU A 86 1.89 4.79 0.02
C LEU A 86 0.85 5.47 0.92
N ALA A 87 0.23 6.57 0.48
CA ALA A 87 -0.67 7.35 1.33
C ALA A 87 -1.85 6.53 1.89
N PRO A 88 -2.52 5.65 1.13
CA PRO A 88 -3.62 4.85 1.69
C PRO A 88 -3.16 4.02 2.89
N GLY A 89 -2.00 3.36 2.77
CA GLY A 89 -1.41 2.58 3.85
C GLY A 89 -0.99 3.43 5.05
N VAL A 90 -0.33 4.57 4.81
CA VAL A 90 0.06 5.51 5.88
C VAL A 90 -1.16 6.03 6.64
N ILE A 91 -2.23 6.41 5.93
CA ILE A 91 -3.46 6.92 6.54
C ILE A 91 -4.11 5.85 7.41
N LEU A 92 -4.28 4.63 6.87
CA LEU A 92 -4.91 3.53 7.61
C LEU A 92 -4.11 3.12 8.85
N THR A 93 -2.79 2.98 8.72
CA THR A 93 -1.91 2.67 9.85
C THR A 93 -1.91 3.81 10.87
N GLY A 94 -1.84 5.06 10.44
CA GLY A 94 -1.90 6.23 11.32
C GLY A 94 -3.21 6.32 12.10
N LEU A 95 -4.34 6.06 11.43
CA LEU A 95 -5.66 5.98 12.07
C LEU A 95 -5.72 4.83 13.09
N ALA A 96 -5.18 3.65 12.76
CA ALA A 96 -5.14 2.52 13.67
C ALA A 96 -4.35 2.85 14.95
N VAL A 97 -3.17 3.47 14.80
CA VAL A 97 -2.35 3.91 15.94
C VAL A 97 -3.09 4.95 16.78
N LEU A 98 -3.68 5.97 16.15
CA LEU A 98 -4.41 7.02 16.85
C LEU A 98 -5.59 6.45 17.65
N LEU A 99 -6.34 5.52 17.05
CA LEU A 99 -7.46 4.86 17.72
C LEU A 99 -7.00 3.97 18.86
N HIS A 100 -5.89 3.23 18.69
CA HIS A 100 -5.32 2.41 19.75
C HIS A 100 -4.95 3.26 20.97
N LEU A 101 -4.27 4.39 20.75
CA LEU A 101 -3.86 5.32 21.81
C LEU A 101 -5.04 6.04 22.50
N ARG A 102 -6.21 6.10 21.88
CA ARG A 102 -7.41 6.70 22.47
C ARG A 102 -8.27 5.71 23.24
N LEU A 103 -8.18 4.42 22.90
CA LEU A 103 -9.01 3.35 23.47
C LEU A 103 -8.28 2.56 24.56
N GLY A 104 -6.93 2.57 24.55
CA GLY A 104 -6.09 2.08 25.65
C GLY A 104 -5.73 3.18 26.63
#